data_AF-A0A7C4G7Y0-F1
#
_entry.id   AF-A0A7C4G7Y0-F1
#
_cell.length_a   1.000
_cell.length_b   1.000
_cell.length_c   1.000
_cell.angle_alpha   90.00
_cell.angle_beta   90.00
_cell.angle_gamma   90.00
#
_symmetry.space_group_name_H-M   'P 1'
#
loop_
_entity.id
_entity.type
_entity.pdbx_description
1 polymer ?
#
loop_
_entity_poly.entity_id
_entity_poly.type
_entity_poly.pdbx_seq_one_letter_code
_entity_poly.pdbx_strand_id
1 'polypeptide(L)'
;MEYQRFLTRGFKPFNPLELAKETEKIVTREGNEGLERKYTDFYSVPVYRGIATGYAVGCCLRCIYCWSNWSRDFPERFGKFYSPRQAAQNLFKAAEQGIVYSNYWRILIPKISKLRLSGCEPTIGKEHLLAVLSFVKESKYPLFILETNGIILGNDRDYVRKLAEFKDKLYVRVSFKAATPEGFTQRTGAIGEFYEYPFKALKHLLDEGIYARAAAMTDSRIMPKEEREILIHMLDEIDPKANYAKTLEEEVIDAYDTTMKRLKAFKDREYARKLIQEFLEI
;
A
#
# COMPACT_ATOMS: atom_id res chain seq x y z
N MET A 1 -5.26 23.38 4.88
CA MET A 1 -5.01 22.94 3.49
C MET A 1 -6.21 22.13 3.04
N GLU A 2 -6.58 22.19 1.77
CA GLU A 2 -7.55 21.27 1.18
C GLU A 2 -6.93 19.86 1.08
N TYR A 3 -7.68 18.81 1.43
CA TYR A 3 -7.18 17.44 1.38
C TYR A 3 -6.90 17.04 -0.07
N GLN A 4 -5.66 16.62 -0.37
CA GLN A 4 -5.26 16.22 -1.72
C GLN A 4 -6.05 14.97 -2.17
N ARG A 5 -6.93 15.12 -3.16
CA ARG A 5 -7.64 14.01 -3.82
C ARG A 5 -6.77 13.42 -4.95
N PHE A 6 -7.37 12.75 -5.94
CA PHE A 6 -6.65 12.30 -7.13
C PHE A 6 -6.03 13.47 -7.92
N LEU A 7 -5.05 13.17 -8.76
CA LEU A 7 -4.35 14.18 -9.56
C LEU A 7 -5.16 14.65 -10.75
N THR A 8 -5.06 15.95 -11.04
CA THR A 8 -5.66 16.62 -12.20
C THR A 8 -4.58 17.39 -12.97
N ARG A 9 -4.89 17.79 -14.21
CA ARG A 9 -3.94 18.52 -15.06
C ARG A 9 -3.49 19.83 -14.42
N GLY A 10 -2.18 19.96 -14.20
CA GLY A 10 -1.58 21.13 -13.56
C GLY A 10 -1.59 21.06 -12.04
N PHE A 11 -1.63 19.86 -11.46
CA PHE A 11 -1.47 19.66 -10.02
C PHE A 11 -0.20 20.35 -9.51
N LYS A 12 -0.25 20.78 -8.24
CA LYS A 12 0.93 21.24 -7.51
C LYS A 12 1.49 20.06 -6.71
N PRO A 13 2.79 19.77 -6.76
CA PRO A 13 3.38 18.74 -5.92
C PRO A 13 3.09 18.97 -4.45
N PHE A 14 2.80 17.90 -3.71
CA PHE A 14 2.44 17.96 -2.29
C PHE A 14 3.42 17.17 -1.41
N ASN A 15 3.52 17.53 -0.14
CA ASN A 15 4.30 16.77 0.82
C ASN A 15 3.54 15.49 1.22
N PRO A 16 4.06 14.28 0.92
CA PRO A 16 3.37 13.04 1.22
C PRO A 16 3.32 12.74 2.73
N LEU A 17 4.25 13.26 3.54
CA LEU A 17 4.19 13.08 5.00
C LEU A 17 3.09 13.94 5.63
N GLU A 18 2.87 15.15 5.12
CA GLU A 18 1.71 15.96 5.54
C GLU A 18 0.40 15.30 5.14
N LEU A 19 0.32 14.79 3.91
CA LEU A 19 -0.85 14.03 3.47
C LEU A 19 -1.06 12.77 4.30
N ALA A 20 0.00 12.05 4.68
CA ALA A 20 -0.10 10.91 5.58
C ALA A 20 -0.75 11.28 6.92
N LYS A 21 -0.34 12.39 7.54
CA LYS A 21 -0.91 12.90 8.80
C LYS A 21 -2.39 13.28 8.64
N GLU A 22 -2.75 13.98 7.57
CA GLU A 22 -4.15 14.33 7.31
C GLU A 22 -5.01 13.10 7.01
N THR A 23 -4.48 12.15 6.24
CA THR A 23 -5.16 10.87 6.00
C THR A 23 -5.36 10.10 7.32
N GLU A 24 -4.35 10.03 8.18
CA GLU A 24 -4.42 9.34 9.48
C GLU A 24 -5.59 9.83 10.34
N LYS A 25 -5.78 11.14 10.45
CA LYS A 25 -6.91 11.76 11.16
C LYS A 25 -8.29 11.33 10.64
N ILE A 26 -8.39 11.00 9.34
CA ILE A 26 -9.65 10.59 8.70
C ILE A 26 -9.90 9.08 8.86
N VAL A 27 -8.83 8.29 8.80
CA VAL A 27 -8.92 6.83 8.71
C VAL A 27 -8.67 6.12 10.03
N THR A 28 -8.32 6.85 11.08
CA THR A 28 -8.16 6.31 12.44
C THR A 28 -9.02 7.07 13.44
N ARG A 29 -9.34 6.42 14.56
CA ARG A 29 -10.00 7.03 15.71
C ARG A 29 -9.73 6.20 16.96
N GLU A 30 -9.79 6.84 18.12
CA GLU A 30 -9.81 6.12 19.38
C GLU A 30 -11.07 5.26 19.50
N GLY A 31 -10.90 4.02 19.92
CA GLY A 31 -11.98 3.09 20.22
C GLY A 31 -11.74 2.36 21.53
N ASN A 32 -12.73 1.59 21.97
CA ASN A 32 -12.69 0.91 23.27
C ASN A 32 -11.62 -0.19 23.37
N GLU A 33 -11.14 -0.69 22.23
CA GLU A 33 -10.10 -1.74 22.13
C GLU A 33 -8.82 -1.22 21.46
N GLY A 34 -8.50 0.06 21.66
CA GLY A 34 -7.34 0.74 21.09
C GLY A 34 -7.66 1.51 19.80
N LEU A 35 -6.63 2.01 19.13
CA LEU A 35 -6.76 2.82 17.91
C LEU A 35 -7.43 1.99 16.80
N GLU A 36 -8.64 2.37 16.40
CA GLU A 36 -9.36 1.76 15.29
C GLU A 36 -8.88 2.32 13.94
N ARG A 37 -8.97 1.51 12.88
CA ARG A 37 -8.62 1.93 11.52
C ARG A 37 -9.68 1.51 10.50
N LYS A 38 -9.86 2.31 9.45
CA LYS A 38 -10.77 2.02 8.35
C LYS A 38 -10.23 0.95 7.38
N TYR A 39 -11.08 -0.03 7.08
CA TYR A 39 -10.88 -1.02 6.01
C TYR A 39 -12.11 -1.09 5.11
N THR A 40 -11.92 -1.33 3.81
CA THR A 40 -13.06 -1.54 2.89
C THR A 40 -13.57 -2.97 2.92
N ASP A 41 -12.69 -3.95 3.05
CA ASP A 41 -13.06 -5.36 2.98
C ASP A 41 -11.97 -6.29 3.55
N PHE A 42 -12.35 -7.52 3.85
CA PHE A 42 -11.50 -8.64 4.24
C PHE A 42 -11.93 -9.91 3.50
N TYR A 43 -11.11 -10.37 2.55
CA TYR A 43 -11.41 -11.60 1.80
C TYR A 43 -10.14 -12.27 1.27
N SER A 44 -10.25 -13.54 0.88
CA SER A 44 -9.15 -14.30 0.29
C SER A 44 -9.10 -14.17 -1.23
N VAL A 45 -7.89 -14.07 -1.76
CA VAL A 45 -7.58 -13.93 -3.20
C VAL A 45 -6.52 -14.94 -3.64
N PRO A 46 -6.49 -15.32 -4.94
CA PRO A 46 -5.58 -16.36 -5.45
C PRO A 46 -4.12 -15.91 -5.57
N VAL A 47 -3.84 -14.60 -5.50
CA VAL A 47 -2.46 -14.07 -5.52
C VAL A 47 -1.64 -14.66 -4.37
N TYR A 48 -0.32 -14.70 -4.55
CA TYR A 48 0.60 -15.39 -3.64
C TYR A 48 0.22 -16.86 -3.38
N ARG A 49 -0.45 -17.53 -4.33
CA ARG A 49 -0.98 -18.90 -4.17
C ARG A 49 -1.99 -19.01 -3.03
N GLY A 50 -2.82 -17.99 -2.84
CA GLY A 50 -3.84 -17.93 -1.79
C GLY A 50 -3.41 -17.08 -0.60
N ILE A 51 -4.12 -15.97 -0.37
CA ILE A 51 -3.86 -15.08 0.75
C ILE A 51 -5.15 -14.38 1.23
N ALA A 52 -5.34 -14.30 2.55
CA ALA A 52 -6.40 -13.50 3.16
C ALA A 52 -5.92 -12.05 3.26
N THR A 53 -6.68 -11.12 2.68
CA THR A 53 -6.28 -9.72 2.56
C THR A 53 -7.26 -8.79 3.24
N GLY A 54 -6.74 -7.89 4.08
CA GLY A 54 -7.45 -6.70 4.55
C GLY A 54 -7.08 -5.50 3.69
N TYR A 55 -8.10 -4.82 3.15
CA TYR A 55 -7.91 -3.69 2.24
C TYR A 55 -8.02 -2.36 2.99
N ALA A 56 -6.88 -1.71 3.20
CA ALA A 56 -6.77 -0.46 3.95
C ALA A 56 -7.40 0.72 3.20
N VAL A 57 -7.93 1.69 3.96
CA VAL A 57 -8.44 2.96 3.46
C VAL A 57 -7.39 4.06 3.62
N GLY A 58 -7.28 4.95 2.63
CA GLY A 58 -6.40 6.12 2.67
C GLY A 58 -4.92 5.82 2.35
N CYS A 59 -4.32 6.70 1.55
CA CYS A 59 -2.91 6.63 1.13
C CYS A 59 -2.28 8.01 1.16
N CYS A 60 -0.95 8.08 1.27
CA CYS A 60 -0.18 9.31 1.22
C CYS A 60 0.41 9.63 -0.17
N LEU A 61 0.10 8.84 -1.20
CA LEU A 61 0.46 9.09 -2.59
C LEU A 61 -0.79 9.16 -3.48
N ARG A 62 -0.68 9.79 -4.65
CA ARG A 62 -1.78 9.93 -5.63
C ARG A 62 -1.38 9.40 -6.99
N CYS A 63 -0.77 8.22 -7.00
CA CYS A 63 -0.33 7.54 -8.21
C CYS A 63 -1.42 7.58 -9.30
N ILE A 64 -1.12 8.19 -10.45
CA ILE A 64 -2.10 8.43 -11.53
C ILE A 64 -2.71 7.13 -12.07
N TYR A 65 -1.99 6.02 -11.93
CA TYR A 65 -2.31 4.69 -12.44
C TYR A 65 -2.76 3.71 -11.35
N CYS A 66 -2.94 4.17 -10.11
CA CYS A 66 -3.19 3.23 -9.00
C CYS A 66 -4.58 2.59 -9.09
N TRP A 67 -4.60 1.28 -8.89
CA TRP A 67 -5.77 0.40 -9.00
C TRP A 67 -6.67 0.46 -7.76
N SER A 68 -6.15 0.89 -6.61
CA SER A 68 -6.89 0.96 -5.35
C SER A 68 -8.22 1.71 -5.53
N ASN A 69 -9.26 1.29 -4.84
CA ASN A 69 -10.58 1.89 -4.99
C ASN A 69 -10.61 3.38 -4.56
N TRP A 70 -11.78 4.04 -4.66
CA TRP A 70 -11.94 5.46 -4.32
C TRP A 70 -11.69 5.79 -2.84
N SER A 71 -11.60 4.80 -1.96
CA SER A 71 -11.23 4.99 -0.54
C SER A 71 -9.82 5.58 -0.35
N ARG A 72 -8.96 5.49 -1.37
CA ARG A 72 -7.67 6.19 -1.41
C ARG A 72 -7.85 7.72 -1.41
N ASP A 73 -8.75 8.20 -2.27
CA ASP A 73 -8.93 9.62 -2.57
C ASP A 73 -10.00 10.26 -1.69
N PHE A 74 -11.03 9.50 -1.29
CA PHE A 74 -12.16 9.94 -0.47
C PHE A 74 -12.31 9.10 0.81
N PRO A 75 -11.26 9.00 1.64
CA PRO A 75 -11.24 8.09 2.80
C PRO A 75 -12.36 8.33 3.81
N GLU A 76 -12.91 9.54 3.88
CA GLU A 76 -14.04 9.89 4.74
C GLU A 76 -15.31 9.12 4.37
N ARG A 77 -15.48 8.77 3.08
CA ARG A 77 -16.72 8.17 2.53
C ARG A 77 -16.71 6.65 2.49
N PHE A 78 -15.53 6.05 2.58
CA PHE A 78 -15.36 4.60 2.36
C PHE A 78 -14.85 3.88 3.61
N GLY A 79 -15.19 2.60 3.66
CA GLY A 79 -14.75 1.67 4.70
C GLY A 79 -15.45 1.86 6.04
N LYS A 80 -15.16 0.92 6.95
CA LYS A 80 -15.65 0.91 8.32
C LYS A 80 -14.47 0.85 9.27
N PHE A 81 -14.61 1.45 10.45
CA PHE A 81 -13.61 1.35 11.50
C PHE A 81 -13.66 -0.05 12.11
N TYR A 82 -12.48 -0.61 12.32
CA TYR A 82 -12.27 -1.88 13.03
C TYR A 82 -11.22 -1.67 14.11
N SER A 83 -11.45 -2.24 15.30
CA SER A 83 -10.40 -2.38 16.29
C SER A 83 -9.29 -3.29 15.77
N PRO A 84 -8.06 -3.22 16.31
CA PRO A 84 -6.98 -4.13 15.91
C PRO A 84 -7.37 -5.60 16.05
N ARG A 85 -8.11 -5.95 17.11
CA ARG A 85 -8.66 -7.30 17.33
C ARG A 85 -9.61 -7.70 16.21
N GLN A 86 -10.57 -6.83 15.86
CA GLN A 86 -11.55 -7.11 14.80
C GLN A 86 -10.88 -7.27 13.44
N ALA A 87 -9.89 -6.42 13.11
CA ALA A 87 -9.14 -6.54 11.86
C ALA A 87 -8.39 -7.88 11.78
N ALA A 88 -7.71 -8.31 12.85
CA ALA A 88 -7.05 -9.61 12.91
C ALA A 88 -8.03 -10.78 12.80
N GLN A 89 -9.16 -10.74 13.52
CA GLN A 89 -10.18 -11.78 13.46
C GLN A 89 -10.81 -11.89 12.06
N ASN A 90 -11.07 -10.77 11.39
CA ASN A 90 -11.58 -10.77 10.02
C ASN A 90 -10.57 -11.35 9.02
N LEU A 91 -9.27 -11.10 9.20
CA LEU A 91 -8.22 -11.77 8.43
C LEU A 91 -8.24 -13.28 8.63
N PHE A 92 -8.36 -13.75 9.88
CA PHE A 92 -8.41 -15.18 10.19
C PHE A 92 -9.65 -15.83 9.58
N LYS A 93 -10.81 -15.20 9.74
CA LYS A 93 -12.07 -15.65 9.14
C LYS A 93 -11.98 -15.74 7.62
N ALA A 94 -11.42 -14.72 6.96
CA ALA A 94 -11.22 -14.73 5.52
C ALA A 94 -10.31 -15.89 5.07
N ALA A 95 -9.26 -16.20 5.84
CA ALA A 95 -8.38 -17.34 5.56
C ALA A 95 -9.09 -18.69 5.77
N GLU A 96 -9.90 -18.82 6.82
CA GLU A 96 -10.68 -20.04 7.10
C GLU A 96 -11.76 -20.30 6.06
N GLN A 97 -12.43 -19.25 5.59
CA GLN A 97 -13.44 -19.36 4.54
C GLN A 97 -12.84 -19.71 3.18
N GLY A 98 -11.57 -19.36 2.95
CA GLY A 98 -10.90 -19.53 1.66
C GLY A 98 -11.46 -18.57 0.59
N ILE A 99 -11.18 -18.88 -0.68
CA ILE A 99 -11.70 -18.07 -1.80
C ILE A 99 -13.17 -18.45 -2.02
N VAL A 100 -14.08 -17.48 -1.92
CA VAL A 100 -15.54 -17.72 -1.94
C VAL A 100 -16.23 -17.24 -3.22
N TYR A 101 -15.64 -16.28 -3.94
CA TYR A 101 -16.26 -15.70 -5.14
C TYR A 101 -16.04 -16.54 -6.41
N SER A 102 -15.25 -17.61 -6.34
CA SER A 102 -14.90 -18.44 -7.50
C SER A 102 -14.67 -19.89 -7.11
N ASN A 103 -15.54 -20.79 -7.59
CA ASN A 103 -15.39 -22.23 -7.38
C ASN A 103 -14.10 -22.78 -7.98
N TYR A 104 -13.67 -22.28 -9.15
CA TYR A 104 -12.41 -22.66 -9.79
C TYR A 104 -11.21 -22.43 -8.86
N TRP A 105 -11.07 -21.20 -8.33
CA TRP A 105 -9.96 -20.87 -7.43
C TRP A 105 -10.06 -21.57 -6.08
N ARG A 106 -11.29 -21.79 -5.58
CA ARG A 106 -11.52 -22.53 -4.35
C ARG A 106 -11.02 -23.98 -4.44
N ILE A 107 -11.23 -24.63 -5.59
CA ILE A 107 -10.74 -26.00 -5.84
C ILE A 107 -9.23 -26.02 -5.98
N LEU A 108 -8.65 -25.08 -6.74
CA LEU A 108 -7.20 -25.04 -6.98
C LEU A 108 -6.40 -24.62 -5.75
N ILE A 109 -6.98 -23.80 -4.87
CA ILE A 109 -6.32 -23.26 -3.67
C ILE A 109 -7.24 -23.55 -2.47
N PRO A 110 -7.28 -24.80 -1.98
CA PRO A 110 -8.25 -25.23 -0.97
C PRO A 110 -7.90 -24.73 0.44
N LYS A 111 -6.67 -24.25 0.67
CA LYS A 111 -6.20 -23.79 1.98
C LYS A 111 -5.49 -22.45 1.87
N ILE A 112 -5.88 -21.50 2.73
CA ILE A 112 -5.22 -20.20 2.87
C ILE A 112 -4.47 -20.17 4.19
N SER A 113 -3.15 -20.01 4.11
CA SER A 113 -2.25 -19.94 5.28
C SER A 113 -1.53 -18.59 5.40
N LYS A 114 -1.73 -17.68 4.46
CA LYS A 114 -1.05 -16.39 4.40
C LYS A 114 -2.04 -15.28 4.69
N LEU A 115 -1.60 -14.27 5.42
CA LEU A 115 -2.34 -13.06 5.71
C LEU A 115 -1.66 -11.87 5.03
N ARG A 116 -2.41 -10.81 4.73
CA ARG A 116 -1.87 -9.59 4.15
C ARG A 116 -2.69 -8.36 4.51
N LEU A 117 -2.01 -7.23 4.66
CA LEU A 117 -2.64 -5.92 4.52
C LEU A 117 -2.13 -5.23 3.24
N SER A 118 -3.06 -4.70 2.45
CA SER A 118 -2.83 -4.13 1.11
C SER A 118 -3.89 -3.06 0.80
N GLY A 119 -4.02 -2.66 -0.47
CA GLY A 119 -4.99 -1.68 -0.96
C GLY A 119 -4.41 -0.28 -1.05
N CYS A 120 -4.54 0.50 0.02
CA CYS A 120 -4.02 1.86 0.09
C CYS A 120 -2.63 1.90 0.75
N GLU A 121 -2.42 2.69 1.81
CA GLU A 121 -1.18 2.64 2.61
C GLU A 121 -1.48 2.06 4.00
N PRO A 122 -1.24 0.75 4.23
CA PRO A 122 -1.52 0.10 5.49
C PRO A 122 -0.67 0.59 6.67
N THR A 123 0.47 1.26 6.44
CA THR A 123 1.34 1.73 7.52
C THR A 123 0.86 3.01 8.22
N ILE A 124 -0.12 3.73 7.65
CA ILE A 124 -0.85 4.80 8.35
C ILE A 124 -1.60 4.18 9.54
N GLY A 125 -1.60 4.82 10.72
CA GLY A 125 -2.14 4.25 11.95
C GLY A 125 -1.14 3.30 12.60
N LYS A 126 0.04 3.81 12.98
CA LYS A 126 1.18 3.03 13.51
C LYS A 126 0.78 2.08 14.63
N GLU A 127 0.07 2.58 15.63
CA GLU A 127 -0.35 1.82 16.80
C GLU A 127 -1.35 0.72 16.43
N HIS A 128 -2.27 1.01 15.50
CA HIS A 128 -3.20 0.02 14.99
C HIS A 128 -2.48 -1.15 14.32
N LEU A 129 -1.53 -0.89 13.42
CA LEU A 129 -0.80 -1.95 12.70
C LEU A 129 0.00 -2.83 13.68
N LEU A 130 0.72 -2.23 14.63
CA LEU A 130 1.50 -2.97 15.62
C LEU A 130 0.60 -3.87 16.50
N ALA A 131 -0.59 -3.37 16.88
CA ALA A 131 -1.57 -4.17 17.61
C ALA A 131 -2.15 -5.31 16.77
N VAL A 132 -2.45 -5.10 15.49
CA VAL A 132 -2.88 -6.19 14.57
C VAL A 132 -1.80 -7.26 14.46
N LEU A 133 -0.53 -6.86 14.29
CA LEU A 133 0.59 -7.79 14.18
C LEU A 133 0.81 -8.60 15.46
N SER A 134 0.47 -8.04 16.63
CA SER A 134 0.50 -8.78 17.90
C SER A 134 -0.48 -9.95 17.92
N PHE A 135 -1.70 -9.77 17.41
CA PHE A 135 -2.65 -10.89 17.26
C PHE A 135 -2.18 -11.91 16.21
N VAL A 136 -1.54 -11.46 15.13
CA VAL A 136 -0.99 -12.33 14.09
C VAL A 136 0.18 -13.17 14.63
N LYS A 137 1.05 -12.58 15.45
CA LYS A 137 2.16 -13.24 16.13
C LYS A 137 1.70 -14.46 16.92
N GLU A 138 0.60 -14.32 17.67
CA GLU A 138 0.01 -15.41 18.46
C GLU A 138 -0.87 -16.39 17.65
N SER A 139 -1.09 -16.14 16.36
CA SER A 139 -1.99 -16.96 15.53
C SER A 139 -1.32 -18.19 14.90
N LYS A 140 -2.13 -19.12 14.38
CA LYS A 140 -1.68 -20.29 13.60
C LYS A 140 -1.09 -19.96 12.22
N TYR A 141 -1.19 -18.71 11.76
CA TYR A 141 -0.77 -18.33 10.42
C TYR A 141 0.73 -18.02 10.41
N PRO A 142 1.53 -18.69 9.54
CA PRO A 142 2.98 -18.56 9.54
C PRO A 142 3.50 -17.31 8.83
N LEU A 143 2.70 -16.66 7.97
CA LEU A 143 3.17 -15.57 7.12
C LEU A 143 2.15 -14.43 7.05
N PHE A 144 2.65 -13.22 7.30
CA PHE A 144 1.94 -11.97 7.12
C PHE A 144 2.71 -11.07 6.16
N ILE A 145 2.06 -10.67 5.07
CA ILE A 145 2.61 -9.76 4.07
C ILE A 145 2.11 -8.34 4.34
N LEU A 146 3.02 -7.40 4.56
CA LEU A 146 2.73 -5.98 4.62
C LEU A 146 3.16 -5.33 3.30
N GLU A 147 2.18 -4.90 2.50
CA GLU A 147 2.46 -4.09 1.30
C GLU A 147 2.45 -2.60 1.66
N THR A 148 3.48 -1.87 1.25
CA THR A 148 3.63 -0.45 1.57
C THR A 148 4.30 0.31 0.42
N ASN A 149 4.02 1.60 0.30
CA ASN A 149 4.77 2.51 -0.56
C ASN A 149 6.10 2.95 0.07
N GLY A 150 6.35 2.68 1.35
CA GLY A 150 7.62 2.95 2.03
C GLY A 150 7.82 4.39 2.51
N ILE A 151 6.93 5.35 2.22
CA ILE A 151 7.10 6.75 2.65
C ILE A 151 7.20 6.87 4.17
N ILE A 152 6.28 6.26 4.91
CA ILE A 152 6.25 6.39 6.37
C ILE A 152 7.43 5.65 7.01
N LEU A 153 7.73 4.43 6.55
CA LEU A 153 8.84 3.62 7.08
C LEU A 153 10.22 4.19 6.73
N GLY A 154 10.34 4.90 5.62
CA GLY A 154 11.55 5.64 5.24
C GLY A 154 11.80 6.85 6.13
N ASN A 155 10.72 7.48 6.61
CA ASN A 155 10.78 8.62 7.53
C ASN A 155 11.00 8.23 8.99
N ASP A 156 10.37 7.15 9.44
CA ASP A 156 10.31 6.75 10.85
C ASP A 156 11.03 5.42 11.08
N ARG A 157 12.32 5.49 11.44
CA ARG A 157 13.13 4.32 11.79
C ARG A 157 12.69 3.66 13.10
N ASP A 158 12.10 4.39 14.04
CA ASP A 158 11.53 3.79 15.26
C ASP A 158 10.36 2.86 14.93
N TYR A 159 9.55 3.22 13.94
CA TYR A 159 8.49 2.33 13.46
C TYR A 159 9.07 1.02 12.93
N VAL A 160 10.13 1.08 12.12
CA VAL A 160 10.77 -0.14 11.59
C VAL A 160 11.37 -0.99 12.72
N ARG A 161 11.99 -0.38 13.72
CA ARG A 161 12.47 -1.10 14.92
C ARG A 161 11.34 -1.83 15.66
N LYS A 162 10.18 -1.20 15.82
CA LYS A 162 9.00 -1.84 16.43
C LYS A 162 8.46 -2.99 15.59
N LEU A 163 8.50 -2.87 14.25
CA LEU A 163 8.12 -3.96 13.35
C LEU A 163 9.04 -5.19 13.49
N ALA A 164 10.29 -5.02 13.92
CA ALA A 164 11.25 -6.11 14.08
C ALA A 164 10.82 -7.15 15.12
N GLU A 165 9.93 -6.78 16.06
CA GLU A 165 9.30 -7.73 17.00
C GLU A 165 8.54 -8.86 16.28
N PHE A 166 8.05 -8.59 15.06
CA PHE A 166 7.19 -9.50 14.30
C PHE A 166 7.93 -10.22 13.16
N LYS A 167 9.25 -10.05 13.05
CA LYS A 167 10.06 -10.49 11.91
C LYS A 167 9.94 -11.99 11.56
N ASP A 168 9.64 -12.84 12.55
CA ASP A 168 9.52 -14.29 12.34
C ASP A 168 8.33 -14.68 11.45
N LYS A 169 7.32 -13.79 11.35
CA LYS A 169 6.14 -13.99 10.48
C LYS A 169 5.96 -12.87 9.46
N LEU A 170 6.66 -11.75 9.62
CA LEU A 170 6.47 -10.54 8.82
C LEU A 170 7.35 -10.56 7.57
N TYR A 171 6.69 -10.43 6.42
CA TYR A 171 7.28 -10.13 5.13
C TYR A 171 6.84 -8.72 4.70
N VAL A 172 7.79 -7.84 4.37
CA VAL A 172 7.46 -6.49 3.89
C VAL A 172 7.76 -6.34 2.40
N ARG A 173 6.76 -5.94 1.64
CA ARG A 173 6.87 -5.64 0.21
C ARG A 173 6.83 -4.13 0.01
N VAL A 174 7.97 -3.53 -0.31
CA VAL A 174 8.10 -2.09 -0.54
C VAL A 174 7.92 -1.80 -2.02
N SER A 175 6.91 -1.02 -2.38
CA SER A 175 6.55 -0.75 -3.77
C SER A 175 7.10 0.58 -4.26
N PHE A 176 8.18 0.51 -5.05
CA PHE A 176 8.89 1.62 -5.66
C PHE A 176 8.13 2.16 -6.87
N LYS A 177 8.04 3.49 -6.96
CA LYS A 177 7.28 4.19 -8.00
C LYS A 177 8.17 4.99 -8.96
N ALA A 178 9.45 5.15 -8.63
CA ALA A 178 10.42 5.93 -9.37
C ALA A 178 11.85 5.65 -8.89
N ALA A 179 12.82 6.01 -9.72
CA ALA A 179 14.23 6.16 -9.35
C ALA A 179 14.75 7.60 -9.58
N THR A 180 13.91 8.52 -10.06
CA THR A 180 14.24 9.95 -10.16
C THR A 180 13.21 10.84 -9.45
N PRO A 181 13.61 12.03 -8.95
CA PRO A 181 12.68 13.01 -8.37
C PRO A 181 11.55 13.41 -9.32
N GLU A 182 11.87 13.61 -10.61
CA GLU A 182 10.92 14.04 -11.64
C GLU A 182 9.89 12.95 -11.92
N GLY A 183 10.37 11.71 -12.11
CA GLY A 183 9.52 10.55 -12.34
C GLY A 183 8.61 10.29 -11.14
N PHE A 184 9.12 10.45 -9.92
CA PHE A 184 8.33 10.33 -8.69
C PHE A 184 7.21 11.37 -8.63
N THR A 185 7.55 12.63 -8.91
CA THR A 185 6.58 13.73 -8.92
C THR A 185 5.50 13.51 -9.96
N GLN A 186 5.89 13.21 -11.20
CA GLN A 186 4.97 13.02 -12.32
C GLN A 186 3.99 11.87 -12.07
N ARG A 187 4.48 10.76 -11.50
CA ARG A 187 3.70 9.55 -11.32
C ARG A 187 2.83 9.59 -10.07
N THR A 188 3.32 10.15 -8.97
CA THR A 188 2.68 10.06 -7.64
C THR A 188 2.03 11.36 -7.18
N GLY A 189 2.45 12.48 -7.74
CA GLY A 189 2.04 13.83 -7.35
C GLY A 189 2.78 14.38 -6.13
N ALA A 190 3.57 13.56 -5.43
CA ALA A 190 4.34 14.01 -4.28
C ALA A 190 5.58 14.82 -4.72
N ILE A 191 6.12 15.65 -3.82
CA ILE A 191 7.38 16.37 -4.05
C ILE A 191 8.50 15.35 -4.32
N GLY A 192 9.31 15.62 -5.35
CA GLY A 192 10.31 14.70 -5.89
C GLY A 192 11.32 14.19 -4.86
N GLU A 193 11.73 15.00 -3.88
CA GLU A 193 12.71 14.63 -2.85
C GLU A 193 12.31 13.37 -2.04
N PHE A 194 11.00 13.08 -1.95
CA PHE A 194 10.51 11.90 -1.23
C PHE A 194 10.71 10.58 -1.99
N TYR A 195 11.21 10.60 -3.23
CA TYR A 195 11.53 9.38 -3.98
C TYR A 195 12.58 8.51 -3.28
N GLU A 196 13.42 9.09 -2.41
CA GLU A 196 14.43 8.37 -1.63
C GLU A 196 13.84 7.56 -0.47
N TYR A 197 12.65 7.92 0.00
CA TYR A 197 12.08 7.35 1.23
C TYR A 197 11.78 5.84 1.10
N PRO A 198 11.22 5.33 -0.02
CA PRO A 198 11.10 3.90 -0.23
C PRO A 198 12.44 3.14 -0.17
N PHE A 199 13.54 3.75 -0.65
CA PHE A 199 14.88 3.16 -0.54
C PHE A 199 15.36 3.13 0.91
N LYS A 200 15.19 4.24 1.65
CA LYS A 200 15.46 4.31 3.09
C LYS A 200 14.64 3.26 3.86
N ALA A 201 13.37 3.08 3.51
CA ALA A 201 12.50 2.07 4.12
C ALA A 201 13.04 0.66 3.92
N LEU A 202 13.38 0.28 2.68
CA LEU A 202 13.97 -1.03 2.38
C LEU A 202 15.25 -1.24 3.19
N LYS A 203 16.15 -0.25 3.19
CA LYS A 203 17.38 -0.31 3.98
C LYS A 203 17.09 -0.49 5.48
N HIS A 204 16.22 0.32 6.07
CA HIS A 204 15.87 0.20 7.48
C HIS A 204 15.30 -1.19 7.81
N LEU A 205 14.42 -1.73 6.96
CA LEU A 205 13.81 -3.06 7.17
C LEU A 205 14.87 -4.16 7.19
N LEU A 206 15.80 -4.13 6.22
CA LEU A 206 16.88 -5.11 6.11
C LEU A 206 17.89 -4.97 7.26
N ASP A 207 18.23 -3.73 7.65
CA ASP A 207 19.14 -3.45 8.78
C ASP A 207 18.58 -4.00 10.11
N GLU A 208 17.26 -4.01 10.29
CA GLU A 208 16.58 -4.61 11.47
C GLU A 208 16.31 -6.12 11.32
N GLY A 209 16.76 -6.74 10.21
CA GLY A 209 16.63 -8.17 9.94
C GLY A 209 15.21 -8.62 9.58
N ILE A 210 14.34 -7.70 9.18
CA ILE A 210 12.99 -8.03 8.68
C ILE A 210 13.13 -8.52 7.25
N TYR A 211 12.46 -9.63 6.91
CA TYR A 211 12.45 -10.11 5.53
C TYR A 211 11.67 -9.12 4.66
N ALA A 212 12.38 -8.41 3.78
CA ALA A 212 11.81 -7.40 2.91
C ALA A 212 12.24 -7.60 1.45
N ARG A 213 11.35 -7.24 0.52
CA ARG A 213 11.65 -7.25 -0.92
C ARG A 213 11.14 -6.00 -1.60
N ALA A 214 11.86 -5.59 -2.63
CA ALA A 214 11.45 -4.53 -3.52
C ALA A 214 10.44 -5.06 -4.54
N ALA A 215 9.38 -4.30 -4.72
CA ALA A 215 8.49 -4.37 -5.85
C ALA A 215 8.51 -3.04 -6.59
N ALA A 216 8.24 -3.01 -7.89
CA ALA A 216 8.33 -1.76 -8.63
C ALA A 216 7.31 -1.67 -9.76
N MET A 217 6.73 -0.49 -9.92
CA MET A 217 5.95 -0.16 -11.11
C MET A 217 6.90 0.14 -12.27
N THR A 218 7.22 -0.89 -13.06
CA THR A 218 8.20 -0.85 -14.18
C THR A 218 7.54 -0.79 -15.55
N ASP A 219 6.24 -0.54 -15.61
CA ASP A 219 5.50 -0.42 -16.86
C ASP A 219 6.15 0.62 -17.80
N SER A 220 6.55 0.16 -18.99
CA SER A 220 7.32 0.95 -19.95
C SER A 220 6.58 2.18 -20.48
N ARG A 221 5.25 2.24 -20.29
CA ARG A 221 4.43 3.41 -20.64
C ARG A 221 4.65 4.60 -19.71
N ILE A 222 5.20 4.37 -18.52
CA ILE A 222 5.40 5.40 -17.49
C ILE A 222 6.78 5.40 -16.86
N MET A 223 7.57 4.32 -17.00
CA MET A 223 8.95 4.23 -16.53
C MET A 223 9.86 3.91 -17.73
N PRO A 224 10.72 4.87 -18.16
CA PRO A 224 11.74 4.60 -19.16
C PRO A 224 12.68 3.46 -18.73
N LYS A 225 13.25 2.77 -19.71
CA LYS A 225 14.16 1.64 -19.46
C LYS A 225 15.38 2.07 -18.65
N GLU A 226 15.90 3.26 -18.93
CA GLU A 226 17.05 3.86 -18.26
C GLU A 226 16.74 4.13 -16.78
N GLU A 227 15.53 4.62 -16.48
CA GLU A 227 15.09 4.80 -15.08
C GLU A 227 14.96 3.47 -14.34
N ARG A 228 14.48 2.42 -15.02
CA ARG A 228 14.43 1.07 -14.45
C ARG A 228 15.83 0.52 -14.15
N GLU A 229 16.81 0.77 -15.01
CA GLU A 229 18.21 0.37 -14.79
C GLU A 229 18.80 1.09 -13.57
N ILE A 230 18.54 2.39 -13.42
CA ILE A 230 18.92 3.16 -12.22
C ILE A 230 18.26 2.57 -10.97
N LEU A 231 16.96 2.26 -11.03
CA LEU A 231 16.24 1.64 -9.92
C LEU A 231 16.93 0.36 -9.45
N ILE A 232 17.25 -0.54 -10.39
CA ILE A 232 17.91 -1.82 -10.07
C ILE A 232 19.27 -1.57 -9.43
N HIS A 233 20.08 -0.66 -9.97
CA HIS A 233 21.38 -0.32 -9.40
C HIS A 233 21.25 0.16 -7.94
N MET A 234 20.36 1.12 -7.68
CA MET A 234 20.12 1.63 -6.32
C MET A 234 19.62 0.55 -5.36
N LEU A 235 18.81 -0.40 -5.83
CA LEU A 235 18.34 -1.51 -5.02
C LEU A 235 19.46 -2.52 -4.73
N ASP A 236 20.29 -2.84 -5.72
CA ASP A 236 21.45 -3.74 -5.55
C ASP A 236 22.54 -3.14 -4.65
N GLU A 237 22.63 -1.80 -4.55
CA GLU A 237 23.47 -1.16 -3.52
C GLU A 237 22.96 -1.41 -2.09
N ILE A 238 21.65 -1.52 -1.91
CA ILE A 238 21.01 -1.74 -0.59
C ILE A 238 21.02 -3.23 -0.21
N ASP A 239 20.69 -4.12 -1.15
CA ASP A 239 20.71 -5.57 -0.96
C ASP A 239 21.43 -6.27 -2.12
N PRO A 240 22.78 -6.28 -2.11
CA PRO A 240 23.58 -6.88 -3.19
C PRO A 240 23.31 -8.37 -3.42
N LYS A 241 22.75 -9.07 -2.43
CA LYS A 241 22.48 -10.51 -2.50
C LYS A 241 21.12 -10.80 -3.15
N ALA A 242 20.24 -9.81 -3.29
CA ALA A 242 18.93 -9.99 -3.89
C ALA A 242 18.97 -10.23 -5.40
N ASN A 243 19.94 -9.63 -6.11
CA ASN A 243 20.00 -9.65 -7.59
C ASN A 243 18.69 -9.16 -8.21
N TYR A 244 18.38 -7.86 -8.03
CA TYR A 244 17.10 -7.29 -8.44
C TYR A 244 16.89 -7.30 -9.95
N ALA A 245 17.95 -7.41 -10.75
CA ALA A 245 17.83 -7.66 -12.18
C ALA A 245 17.00 -8.92 -12.52
N LYS A 246 16.95 -9.91 -11.61
CA LYS A 246 16.18 -11.16 -11.77
C LYS A 246 15.04 -11.33 -10.77
N THR A 247 15.13 -10.70 -9.60
CA THR A 247 14.19 -10.96 -8.48
C THR A 247 13.24 -9.80 -8.18
N LEU A 248 13.40 -8.65 -8.84
CA LEU A 248 12.49 -7.52 -8.67
C LEU A 248 11.04 -7.94 -8.98
N GLU A 249 10.15 -7.70 -8.02
CA GLU A 249 8.73 -7.99 -8.22
C GLU A 249 8.08 -6.86 -9.03
N GLU A 250 8.01 -7.07 -10.35
CA GLU A 250 7.49 -6.06 -11.27
C GLU A 250 5.96 -5.96 -11.27
N GLU A 251 5.48 -4.73 -11.26
CA GLU A 251 4.07 -4.33 -11.38
C GLU A 251 3.88 -3.63 -12.73
N VAL A 252 2.77 -3.95 -13.39
CA VAL A 252 2.32 -3.27 -14.62
C VAL A 252 0.99 -2.56 -14.37
N ILE A 253 0.64 -1.61 -15.23
CA ILE A 253 -0.62 -0.91 -15.13
C ILE A 253 -1.75 -1.80 -15.66
N ASP A 254 -2.59 -2.24 -14.74
CA ASP A 254 -3.85 -2.91 -15.04
C ASP A 254 -4.98 -1.91 -15.27
N ALA A 255 -5.82 -2.19 -16.29
CA ALA A 255 -6.94 -1.34 -16.70
C ALA A 255 -8.19 -1.49 -15.81
N TYR A 256 -8.01 -1.44 -14.50
CA TYR A 256 -9.14 -1.36 -13.57
C TYR A 256 -9.98 -0.10 -13.85
N ASP A 257 -11.29 -0.16 -13.61
CA ASP A 257 -12.20 0.98 -13.80
C ASP A 257 -11.68 2.26 -13.12
N THR A 258 -11.20 2.12 -11.88
CA THR A 258 -10.63 3.23 -11.10
C THR A 258 -9.32 3.76 -11.69
N THR A 259 -8.45 2.88 -12.22
CA THR A 259 -7.26 3.30 -12.97
C THR A 259 -7.65 4.14 -14.18
N MET A 260 -8.61 3.66 -14.99
CA MET A 260 -9.04 4.36 -16.20
C MET A 260 -9.69 5.70 -15.90
N LYS A 261 -10.54 5.77 -14.87
CA LYS A 261 -11.18 7.01 -14.43
C LYS A 261 -10.16 8.03 -13.92
N ARG A 262 -9.12 7.61 -13.18
CA ARG A 262 -8.04 8.52 -12.74
C ARG A 262 -7.21 9.05 -13.91
N LEU A 263 -6.86 8.20 -14.86
CA LEU A 263 -6.15 8.62 -16.07
C LEU A 263 -6.99 9.61 -16.89
N LYS A 264 -8.31 9.41 -16.97
CA LYS A 264 -9.23 10.36 -17.60
C LYS A 264 -9.29 11.68 -16.83
N ALA A 265 -9.49 11.64 -15.51
CA ALA A 265 -9.53 12.82 -14.65
C ALA A 265 -8.22 13.62 -14.67
N PHE A 266 -7.08 12.95 -14.87
CA PHE A 266 -5.80 13.63 -15.05
C PHE A 266 -5.76 14.46 -16.33
N LYS A 267 -6.42 14.02 -17.42
CA LYS A 267 -6.42 14.69 -18.73
C LYS A 267 -7.57 15.70 -18.89
N ASP A 268 -8.74 15.38 -18.36
CA ASP A 268 -10.00 16.09 -18.54
C ASP A 268 -10.45 16.74 -17.22
N ARG A 269 -10.33 18.08 -17.16
CA ARG A 269 -10.66 18.88 -15.98
C ARG A 269 -12.16 18.90 -15.69
N GLU A 270 -13.01 18.86 -16.72
CA GLU A 270 -14.46 18.87 -16.52
C GLU A 270 -14.91 17.53 -15.94
N TYR A 271 -14.38 16.43 -16.47
CA TYR A 271 -14.60 15.10 -15.92
C TYR A 271 -14.11 14.98 -14.48
N ALA A 272 -12.91 15.50 -14.17
CA ALA A 272 -12.39 15.52 -12.80
C ALA A 272 -13.32 16.28 -11.84
N ARG A 273 -13.81 17.46 -12.25
CA ARG A 273 -14.74 18.26 -11.43
C ARG A 273 -16.05 17.52 -11.18
N LYS A 274 -16.66 16.94 -12.22
CA LYS A 274 -17.88 16.12 -12.10
C LYS A 274 -17.69 14.95 -11.15
N LEU A 275 -16.55 14.27 -11.24
CA LEU A 275 -16.23 13.13 -10.38
C LEU A 275 -16.04 13.54 -8.91
N ILE A 276 -15.39 14.68 -8.63
CA ILE A 276 -15.29 15.21 -7.27
C ILE A 276 -16.68 15.58 -6.73
N GLN A 277 -17.50 16.25 -7.55
CA GLN A 277 -18.85 16.65 -7.17
C GLN A 277 -19.72 15.43 -6.83
N GLU A 278 -19.70 14.39 -7.67
CA GLU A 278 -20.37 13.10 -7.41
C GLU A 278 -19.94 12.51 -6.05
N PHE A 279 -18.65 12.62 -5.70
CA PHE A 279 -18.17 12.15 -4.42
C PHE A 279 -18.46 13.10 -3.25
N LEU A 280 -18.73 14.39 -3.44
CA LEU A 280 -18.95 15.32 -2.32
C LEU A 280 -20.43 15.62 -2.06
N GLU A 281 -21.32 15.35 -3.02
CA GLU A 281 -22.77 15.62 -2.92
C GLU A 281 -23.60 14.47 -2.31
N ILE A 282 -22.96 13.37 -1.93
CA ILE A 282 -23.59 12.19 -1.31
C ILE A 282 -23.10 12.05 0.12
#